data_AF-A0A0K2RTK8-F1
#
_entry.id   AF-A0A0K2RTK8-F1
#
_cell.length_a   1.000
_cell.length_b   1.000
_cell.length_c   1.000
_cell.angle_alpha   90.00
_cell.angle_beta   90.00
_cell.angle_gamma   90.00
#
_symmetry.space_group_name_H-M   'P 1'
#
loop_
_entity.id
_entity.type
_entity.pdbx_description
1 polymer ?
#
loop_
_entity_poly.entity_id
_entity_poly.type
_entity_poly.pdbx_seq_one_letter_code
_entity_poly.pdbx_strand_id
1 'polypeptide(L)'
;MEYFVSYYDYYQPEAYVPQTDTFIEKDSSVNEEVERLRHSATNALLTRRDVIVVATVSCIYGLGTPEEYIAGMVTLTKGAEMNRDDLLRKFVGMQYTRNDMDFHRGTFRVRGDTVEIIPMYEELALRIEFFGDEIENIYTLHPVTGDVIREETEMYIFPASHYVAGPERMSRAITAIENELGERLKVLEGQNKLVEARGCACAPPTISR
;
A
#
# COMPACT_ATOMS: atom_id res chain seq x y z
N MET A 1 -6.57 17.16 12.43
CA MET A 1 -7.45 17.67 11.35
C MET A 1 -6.77 17.21 10.09
N GLU A 2 -7.43 16.37 9.32
CA GLU A 2 -6.79 15.57 8.27
C GLU A 2 -7.23 16.02 6.88
N TYR A 3 -6.45 15.63 5.86
CA TYR A 3 -6.70 15.96 4.46
C TYR A 3 -6.79 14.70 3.61
N PHE A 4 -7.79 14.63 2.74
CA PHE A 4 -7.99 13.50 1.84
C PHE A 4 -8.35 13.97 0.43
N VAL A 5 -7.33 14.18 -0.39
CA VAL A 5 -7.46 14.68 -1.76
C VAL A 5 -6.76 13.76 -2.75
N SER A 6 -6.89 14.03 -4.05
CA SER A 6 -6.16 13.28 -5.08
C SER A 6 -4.65 13.42 -4.82
N TYR A 7 -3.94 12.30 -4.76
CA TYR A 7 -2.48 12.30 -4.61
C TYR A 7 -1.74 12.43 -5.94
N TYR A 8 -2.45 12.62 -7.06
CA TYR A 8 -1.82 12.87 -8.35
C TYR A 8 -1.61 14.36 -8.58
N ASP A 9 -0.36 14.77 -8.80
CA ASP A 9 -0.03 16.11 -9.32
C ASP A 9 -0.40 16.24 -10.81
N TYR A 10 -0.25 15.13 -11.54
CA TYR A 10 -0.66 14.98 -12.92
C TYR A 10 -1.32 13.61 -13.12
N TYR A 11 -2.43 13.59 -13.85
CA TYR A 11 -3.14 12.36 -14.17
C TYR A 11 -3.74 12.40 -15.58
N GLN A 12 -3.27 11.51 -16.43
CA GLN A 12 -3.84 11.18 -17.72
C GLN A 12 -4.47 9.78 -17.65
N PRO A 13 -5.80 9.67 -17.81
CA PRO A 13 -6.45 8.37 -17.85
C PRO A 13 -6.08 7.61 -19.13
N GLU A 14 -6.08 6.29 -19.04
CA GLU A 14 -6.09 5.43 -20.22
C GLU A 14 -7.39 5.67 -21.00
N ALA A 15 -7.26 5.87 -22.31
CA ALA A 15 -8.41 6.11 -23.17
C ALA A 15 -8.15 5.63 -24.60
N TYR A 16 -9.21 5.21 -25.28
CA TYR A 16 -9.19 4.94 -26.70
C TYR A 16 -10.10 5.93 -27.42
N VAL A 17 -9.57 6.62 -28.45
CA VAL A 17 -10.28 7.62 -29.25
C VAL A 17 -10.61 7.01 -30.63
N PRO A 18 -11.86 6.57 -30.86
CA PRO A 18 -12.20 5.83 -32.08
C PRO A 18 -12.07 6.65 -33.36
N GLN A 19 -12.26 7.98 -33.28
CA GLN A 19 -12.23 8.87 -34.44
C GLN A 19 -10.84 8.95 -35.08
N THR A 20 -9.79 8.82 -34.28
CA THR A 20 -8.40 8.93 -34.70
C THR A 20 -7.65 7.61 -34.55
N ASP A 21 -8.35 6.54 -34.18
CA ASP A 21 -7.78 5.22 -33.85
C ASP A 21 -6.56 5.33 -32.91
N THR A 22 -6.69 6.18 -31.89
CA THR A 22 -5.57 6.52 -31.00
C THR A 22 -5.80 5.92 -29.62
N PHE A 23 -4.83 5.14 -29.17
CA PHE A 23 -4.74 4.69 -27.79
C PHE A 23 -3.85 5.67 -27.01
N ILE A 24 -4.40 6.18 -25.91
CA ILE A 24 -3.73 7.07 -24.97
C ILE A 24 -3.42 6.25 -23.73
N GLU A 25 -2.14 6.02 -23.49
CA GLU A 25 -1.67 5.31 -22.30
C GLU A 25 -1.93 6.12 -21.04
N LYS A 26 -2.14 5.41 -19.93
CA LYS A 26 -2.16 6.02 -18.61
C LYS A 26 -0.79 6.62 -18.32
N ASP A 27 -0.77 7.89 -17.92
CA ASP A 27 0.42 8.56 -17.41
C ASP A 27 0.05 9.35 -16.16
N SER A 28 0.89 9.31 -15.14
CA SER A 28 0.57 9.95 -13.86
C SER A 28 1.81 10.24 -13.04
N SER A 29 1.74 11.32 -12.26
CA SER A 29 2.75 11.69 -11.27
C SER A 29 2.10 11.78 -9.90
N VAL A 30 2.73 11.16 -8.91
CA VAL A 30 2.25 11.08 -7.52
C VAL A 30 2.97 12.10 -6.66
N ASN A 31 2.20 12.76 -5.79
CA ASN A 31 2.69 13.64 -4.75
C ASN A 31 2.78 12.88 -3.43
N GLU A 32 4.00 12.60 -3.00
CA GLU A 32 4.27 11.81 -1.78
C GLU A 32 3.69 12.43 -0.51
N GLU A 33 3.65 13.77 -0.42
CA GLU A 33 3.13 14.46 0.76
C GLU A 33 1.61 14.35 0.83
N VAL A 34 0.92 14.44 -0.30
CA VAL A 34 -0.53 14.23 -0.35
C VAL A 34 -0.89 12.77 -0.08
N GLU A 35 -0.10 11.83 -0.60
CA GLU A 35 -0.28 10.41 -0.30
C GLU A 35 -0.12 10.12 1.20
N ARG A 36 0.92 10.67 1.84
CA ARG A 36 1.11 10.60 3.29
C ARG A 36 -0.11 11.12 4.05
N LEU A 37 -0.65 12.27 3.65
CA LEU A 37 -1.85 12.85 4.29
C LEU A 37 -3.07 11.93 4.17
N ARG A 38 -3.23 11.21 3.04
CA ARG A 38 -4.30 10.21 2.89
C ARG A 38 -4.12 9.04 3.84
N HIS A 39 -2.90 8.50 3.95
CA HIS A 39 -2.60 7.44 4.93
C HIS A 39 -2.86 7.92 6.35
N SER A 40 -2.45 9.15 6.69
CA SER A 40 -2.69 9.77 7.99
C SER A 40 -4.19 9.90 8.29
N ALA A 41 -4.98 10.36 7.32
CA ALA A 41 -6.44 10.45 7.47
C ALA A 41 -7.09 9.09 7.74
N THR A 42 -6.72 8.04 6.99
CA THR A 42 -7.24 6.69 7.21
C THR A 42 -6.80 6.11 8.55
N ASN A 43 -5.54 6.31 8.95
CA ASN A 43 -5.04 5.87 10.25
C ASN A 43 -5.77 6.57 11.41
N ALA A 44 -5.94 7.89 11.32
CA ALA A 44 -6.63 8.66 12.35
C ALA A 44 -8.08 8.18 12.54
N LEU A 45 -8.82 7.96 11.44
CA LEU A 45 -10.20 7.46 11.49
C LEU A 45 -10.32 6.08 12.17
N LEU A 46 -9.29 5.24 12.08
CA LEU A 46 -9.29 3.90 12.65
C LEU A 46 -8.83 3.87 14.11
N THR A 47 -8.02 4.84 14.53
CA THR A 47 -7.38 4.85 15.86
C THR A 47 -8.07 5.78 16.86
N ARG A 48 -8.79 6.82 16.41
CA ARG A 48 -9.39 7.83 17.29
C ARG A 48 -10.74 8.33 16.77
N ARG A 49 -11.59 8.84 17.68
CA ARG A 49 -12.96 9.31 17.37
C ARG A 49 -13.05 10.81 17.08
N ASP A 50 -12.08 11.59 17.55
CA ASP A 50 -12.02 13.04 17.43
C ASP A 50 -11.24 13.46 16.17
N VAL A 51 -11.79 13.07 15.00
CA VAL A 51 -11.18 13.29 13.69
C VAL A 51 -12.13 14.08 12.79
N ILE A 52 -11.59 15.10 12.13
CA ILE A 52 -12.25 15.82 11.05
C ILE A 52 -11.36 15.68 9.83
N VAL A 53 -11.95 15.21 8.72
CA VAL A 53 -11.26 15.05 7.43
C VAL A 53 -11.84 16.05 6.44
N VAL A 54 -10.98 16.88 5.85
CA VAL A 54 -11.33 17.73 4.71
C VAL A 54 -10.99 16.97 3.44
N ALA A 55 -12.01 16.67 2.62
CA ALA A 55 -11.85 15.81 1.45
C ALA A 55 -12.38 16.46 0.16
N THR A 56 -11.77 16.08 -0.96
CA THR A 56 -12.35 16.32 -2.30
C THR A 56 -13.23 15.14 -2.71
N VAL A 57 -13.74 15.15 -3.95
CA VAL A 57 -14.42 13.99 -4.56
C VAL A 57 -13.59 12.70 -4.53
N SER A 58 -12.31 12.75 -4.21
CA SER A 58 -11.52 11.54 -4.00
C SER A 58 -12.11 10.61 -2.92
N CYS A 59 -12.90 11.11 -1.97
CA CYS A 59 -13.52 10.28 -0.92
C CYS A 59 -14.61 9.31 -1.42
N ILE A 60 -15.10 9.48 -2.65
CA ILE A 60 -16.06 8.56 -3.27
C ILE A 60 -15.40 7.52 -4.19
N TYR A 61 -14.07 7.61 -4.39
CA TYR A 61 -13.31 6.60 -5.12
C TYR A 61 -12.96 5.42 -4.20
N GLY A 62 -12.92 4.22 -4.78
CA GLY A 62 -12.70 2.99 -4.03
C GLY A 62 -11.36 2.97 -3.30
N LEU A 63 -11.36 2.46 -2.08
CA LEU A 63 -10.19 1.98 -1.35
C LEU A 63 -10.42 0.50 -0.98
N GLY A 64 -9.39 -0.19 -0.50
CA GLY A 64 -9.57 -1.46 0.21
C GLY A 64 -10.54 -1.31 1.39
N THR A 65 -11.15 -2.43 1.82
CA THR A 65 -12.12 -2.33 2.92
C THR A 65 -11.40 -2.04 4.23
N PRO A 66 -12.03 -1.29 5.16
CA PRO A 66 -11.43 -1.01 6.46
C PRO A 66 -11.00 -2.27 7.21
N GLU A 67 -11.80 -3.34 7.11
CA GLU A 67 -11.52 -4.62 7.75
C GLU A 67 -10.24 -5.26 7.22
N GLU A 68 -9.98 -5.20 5.91
CA GLU A 68 -8.74 -5.72 5.32
C GLU A 68 -7.53 -4.87 5.69
N TYR A 69 -7.70 -3.55 5.74
CA TYR A 69 -6.62 -2.65 6.12
C TYR A 69 -6.23 -2.85 7.60
N ILE A 70 -7.21 -3.04 8.49
CA ILE A 70 -6.97 -3.38 9.90
C ILE A 70 -6.38 -4.79 10.01
N ALA A 71 -6.92 -5.79 9.29
CA ALA A 71 -6.41 -7.16 9.34
C ALA A 71 -4.97 -7.28 8.82
N GLY A 72 -4.56 -6.39 7.91
CA GLY A 72 -3.20 -6.30 7.40
C GLY A 72 -2.22 -5.56 8.33
N MET A 73 -2.67 -5.02 9.46
CA MET A 73 -1.78 -4.29 10.37
C MET A 73 -0.91 -5.26 11.19
N VAL A 74 0.24 -4.74 11.65
CA VAL A 74 1.11 -5.43 12.62
C VAL A 74 1.10 -4.67 13.93
N THR A 75 0.80 -5.39 15.01
CA THR A 75 0.98 -4.89 16.39
C THR A 75 2.37 -5.25 16.87
N LEU A 76 3.07 -4.26 17.41
CA LEU A 76 4.36 -4.39 18.05
C LEU A 76 4.18 -4.06 19.53
N THR A 77 4.58 -4.95 20.41
CA THR A 77 4.46 -4.75 21.86
C THR A 77 5.79 -5.13 22.52
N LYS A 78 6.30 -4.27 23.39
CA LYS A 78 7.51 -4.54 24.17
C LYS A 78 7.30 -5.80 25.03
N GLY A 79 8.26 -6.72 24.97
CA GLY A 79 8.24 -8.03 25.63
C GLY A 79 7.45 -9.11 24.89
N ALA A 80 6.94 -8.83 23.68
CA ALA A 80 6.26 -9.85 22.89
C ALA A 80 7.26 -10.78 22.18
N GLU A 81 6.95 -12.08 22.18
CA GLU A 81 7.69 -13.07 21.39
C GLU A 81 7.33 -12.89 19.90
N MET A 82 8.31 -12.46 19.12
CA MET A 82 8.21 -12.24 17.68
C MET A 82 9.56 -12.49 17.03
N ASN A 83 9.63 -13.46 16.13
CA ASN A 83 10.81 -13.66 15.31
C ASN A 83 11.00 -12.48 14.35
N ARG A 84 12.24 -11.97 14.28
CA ARG A 84 12.60 -10.83 13.42
C ARG A 84 12.28 -11.08 11.95
N ASP A 85 12.64 -12.24 11.42
CA ASP A 85 12.48 -12.53 9.98
C ASP A 85 10.99 -12.67 9.61
N ASP A 86 10.16 -13.13 10.54
CA ASP A 86 8.70 -13.12 10.37
C ASP A 86 8.16 -11.69 10.33
N LEU A 87 8.66 -10.77 11.15
CA LEU A 87 8.30 -9.36 11.07
C LEU A 87 8.66 -8.78 9.69
N LEU A 88 9.86 -9.08 9.17
CA LEU A 88 10.27 -8.60 7.83
C LEU A 88 9.33 -9.12 6.73
N ARG A 89 8.94 -10.40 6.79
CA ARG A 89 7.97 -10.98 5.85
C ARG A 89 6.62 -10.29 5.93
N LYS A 90 6.15 -9.95 7.14
CA LYS A 90 4.91 -9.18 7.32
C LYS A 90 5.03 -7.79 6.70
N PHE A 91 6.13 -7.07 6.93
CA PHE A 91 6.36 -5.76 6.30
C PHE A 91 6.34 -5.82 4.77
N VAL A 92 6.94 -6.84 4.16
CA VAL A 92 6.85 -7.04 2.70
C VAL A 92 5.41 -7.31 2.27
N GLY A 93 4.67 -8.15 3.00
CA GLY A 93 3.24 -8.40 2.72
C GLY A 93 2.38 -7.14 2.84
N MET A 94 2.77 -6.23 3.73
CA MET A 94 2.19 -4.90 3.95
C MET A 94 2.64 -3.86 2.92
N GLN A 95 3.36 -4.26 1.86
CA GLN A 95 3.87 -3.39 0.79
C GLN A 95 4.99 -2.42 1.21
N TYR A 96 5.66 -2.66 2.33
CA TYR A 96 6.89 -1.92 2.63
C TYR A 96 8.07 -2.48 1.85
N THR A 97 8.94 -1.60 1.40
CA THR A 97 10.14 -1.97 0.65
C THR A 97 11.35 -2.04 1.56
N ARG A 98 12.13 -3.13 1.48
CA ARG A 98 13.41 -3.20 2.18
C ARG A 98 14.43 -2.32 1.47
N ASN A 99 14.99 -1.33 2.17
CA ASN A 99 16.04 -0.47 1.63
C ASN A 99 17.06 -0.09 2.72
N ASP A 100 18.21 -0.75 2.72
CA ASP A 100 19.26 -0.54 3.73
C ASP A 100 20.09 0.74 3.47
N MET A 101 20.03 1.30 2.26
CA MET A 101 20.81 2.46 1.82
C MET A 101 20.03 3.77 1.91
N ASP A 102 18.82 3.78 1.35
CA ASP A 102 17.97 4.96 1.27
C ASP A 102 16.73 4.75 2.14
N PHE A 103 16.66 5.50 3.24
CA PHE A 103 15.67 5.30 4.29
C PHE A 103 14.64 6.43 4.26
N HIS A 104 13.52 6.15 3.59
CA HIS A 104 12.41 7.07 3.40
C HIS A 104 11.07 6.41 3.76
N ARG A 105 9.97 7.16 3.70
CA ARG A 105 8.61 6.64 3.95
C ARG A 105 8.31 5.41 3.09
N GLY A 106 7.63 4.43 3.68
CA GLY A 106 7.30 3.17 3.00
C GLY A 106 8.48 2.18 2.93
N THR A 107 9.60 2.47 3.60
CA THR A 107 10.75 1.55 3.67
C THR A 107 11.05 1.06 5.07
N PHE A 108 11.71 -0.10 5.13
CA PHE A 108 12.35 -0.60 6.33
C PHE A 108 13.78 -1.08 6.04
N ARG A 109 14.60 -1.12 7.09
CA ARG A 109 15.99 -1.59 7.02
C ARG A 109 16.36 -2.40 8.26
N VAL A 110 17.44 -3.17 8.15
CA VAL A 110 17.91 -4.04 9.23
C VAL A 110 19.36 -3.72 9.58
N ARG A 111 19.64 -3.52 10.87
CA ARG A 111 20.98 -3.27 11.40
C ARG A 111 21.22 -4.21 12.59
N GLY A 112 21.80 -5.38 12.33
CA GLY A 112 22.00 -6.40 13.36
C GLY A 112 20.67 -6.89 13.92
N ASP A 113 20.47 -6.70 15.21
CA ASP A 113 19.25 -7.11 15.93
C ASP A 113 18.20 -5.99 15.98
N THR A 114 18.40 -4.93 15.21
CA THR A 114 17.49 -3.79 15.12
C THR A 114 16.82 -3.75 13.75
N VAL A 115 15.50 -3.54 13.75
CA VAL A 115 14.71 -3.24 12.55
C VAL A 115 14.22 -1.80 12.65
N GLU A 116 14.43 -1.02 11.61
CA GLU A 116 13.91 0.35 11.51
C GLU A 116 12.93 0.46 10.35
N ILE A 117 11.82 1.17 10.54
CA ILE A 117 10.76 1.35 9.55
C ILE A 117 10.24 2.78 9.58
N ILE A 118 9.90 3.35 8.41
CA ILE A 118 9.18 4.62 8.33
C ILE A 118 7.77 4.35 7.77
N PRO A 119 6.72 4.35 8.62
CA PRO A 119 5.34 4.19 8.17
C PRO A 119 4.92 5.26 7.15
N MET A 120 3.98 4.93 6.26
CA MET A 120 3.52 5.87 5.22
C MET A 120 2.82 7.13 5.75
N TYR A 121 2.31 7.08 6.98
CA TYR A 121 1.55 8.19 7.61
C TYR A 121 2.37 8.97 8.64
N GLU A 122 3.49 8.43 9.11
CA GLU A 122 4.30 9.03 10.16
C GLU A 122 5.36 9.98 9.60
N GLU A 123 5.73 10.97 10.40
CA GLU A 123 6.92 11.81 10.17
C GLU A 123 8.16 11.22 10.85
N LEU A 124 7.96 10.33 11.81
CA LEU A 124 9.01 9.74 12.62
C LEU A 124 9.29 8.29 12.19
N ALA A 125 10.55 7.88 12.33
CA ALA A 125 10.92 6.49 12.13
C ALA A 125 10.63 5.67 13.40
N LEU A 126 10.31 4.40 13.25
CA LEU A 126 10.25 3.46 14.35
C LEU A 126 11.49 2.57 14.35
N ARG A 127 12.09 2.37 15.52
CA ARG A 127 13.15 1.40 15.77
C ARG A 127 12.63 0.31 16.69
N ILE A 128 12.86 -0.94 16.31
CA ILE A 128 12.44 -2.15 17.01
C ILE A 128 13.72 -2.92 17.30
N GLU A 129 14.06 -3.04 18.58
CA GLU A 129 15.23 -3.79 19.03
C GLU A 129 14.79 -5.18 19.50
N PHE A 130 15.52 -6.20 19.05
CA PHE A 130 15.25 -7.59 19.38
C PHE A 130 16.33 -8.15 20.31
N PHE A 131 15.91 -9.01 21.23
CA PHE A 131 16.78 -9.92 21.97
C PHE A 131 16.37 -11.36 21.67
N GLY A 132 17.05 -11.98 20.69
CA GLY A 132 16.60 -13.26 20.14
C GLY A 132 15.27 -13.13 19.42
N ASP A 133 14.24 -13.82 19.91
CA ASP A 133 12.87 -13.79 19.37
C ASP A 133 11.92 -12.93 20.22
N GLU A 134 12.43 -11.97 20.98
CA GLU A 134 11.64 -11.05 21.82
C GLU A 134 11.88 -9.60 21.39
N ILE A 135 10.81 -8.80 21.31
CA ILE A 135 10.92 -7.34 21.13
C ILE A 135 11.35 -6.72 22.47
N GLU A 136 12.61 -6.33 22.58
CA GLU A 136 13.18 -5.76 23.81
C GLU A 136 12.77 -4.30 24.00
N ASN A 137 12.90 -3.48 22.95
CA ASN A 137 12.55 -2.06 23.00
C ASN A 137 11.91 -1.59 21.68
N ILE A 138 11.04 -0.58 21.81
CA ILE A 138 10.45 0.13 20.68
C ILE A 138 10.72 1.62 20.89
N TYR A 139 11.29 2.28 19.89
CA TYR A 139 11.57 3.71 19.94
C TYR A 139 11.01 4.42 18.72
N THR A 140 10.56 5.65 18.94
CA THR A 140 10.31 6.60 17.87
C THR A 140 11.52 7.52 17.70
N LEU A 141 11.98 7.70 16.47
CA LEU A 141 13.20 8.41 16.12
C LEU A 141 12.93 9.54 15.14
N HIS A 142 13.77 10.57 15.18
CA HIS A 142 13.84 11.53 14.08
C HIS A 142 14.47 10.85 12.85
N PRO A 143 13.83 10.86 11.66
CA PRO A 143 14.26 10.03 10.51
C PRO A 143 15.64 10.42 9.95
N VAL A 144 16.02 11.69 10.08
CA VAL A 144 17.30 12.23 9.54
C VAL A 144 18.45 12.13 10.56
N THR A 145 18.23 12.57 11.81
CA THR A 145 19.30 12.61 12.82
C THR A 145 19.47 11.27 13.54
N GLY A 146 18.42 10.43 13.58
CA GLY A 146 18.41 9.18 14.31
C GLY A 146 18.25 9.33 15.82
N ASP A 147 17.98 10.55 16.30
CA ASP A 147 17.78 10.83 17.72
C ASP A 147 16.51 10.15 18.24
N VAL A 148 16.62 9.54 19.41
CA VAL A 148 15.47 8.95 20.11
C VAL A 148 14.60 10.07 20.65
N ILE A 149 13.33 10.07 20.24
CA ILE A 149 12.32 11.04 20.67
C ILE A 149 11.52 10.46 21.85
N ARG A 150 11.08 9.20 21.72
CA ARG A 150 10.23 8.55 22.71
C ARG A 150 10.45 7.04 22.71
N GLU A 151 10.28 6.43 23.88
CA GLU A 151 10.15 4.98 24.04
C GLU A 151 8.67 4.60 24.03
N GLU A 152 8.33 3.58 23.27
CA GLU A 152 6.96 3.09 23.10
C GLU A 152 6.80 1.72 23.74
N THR A 153 5.64 1.49 24.37
CA THR A 153 5.28 0.17 24.89
C THR A 153 4.53 -0.67 23.86
N GLU A 154 3.77 -0.01 22.99
CA GLU A 154 2.94 -0.65 21.98
C GLU A 154 2.79 0.28 20.77
N MET A 155 2.89 -0.27 19.55
CA MET A 155 2.73 0.46 18.30
C MET A 155 1.96 -0.37 17.28
N TYR A 156 1.12 0.29 16.48
CA TYR A 156 0.40 -0.31 15.36
C TYR A 156 0.97 0.20 14.04
N ILE A 157 1.42 -0.73 13.20
CA ILE A 157 1.91 -0.43 11.85
C ILE A 157 0.86 -0.85 10.85
N PHE A 158 0.31 0.12 10.12
CA PHE A 158 -0.65 -0.14 9.05
C PHE A 158 0.06 -0.38 7.71
N PRO A 159 -0.60 -1.07 6.75
CA PRO A 159 -0.05 -1.29 5.43
C PRO A 159 0.37 -0.01 4.69
N ALA A 160 1.41 -0.11 3.86
CA ALA A 160 1.92 0.99 3.05
C ALA A 160 1.04 1.30 1.82
N SER A 161 -0.03 0.52 1.60
CA SER A 161 -1.00 0.73 0.52
C SER A 161 -2.42 0.58 1.03
N HIS A 162 -3.36 1.36 0.49
CA HIS A 162 -4.78 1.19 0.77
C HIS A 162 -5.42 0.00 0.04
N TYR A 163 -4.68 -0.68 -0.85
CA TYR A 163 -5.20 -1.76 -1.71
C TYR A 163 -4.56 -3.12 -1.41
N VAL A 164 -4.23 -3.39 -0.15
CA VAL A 164 -3.67 -4.68 0.24
C VAL A 164 -4.75 -5.76 0.16
N ALA A 165 -4.45 -6.83 -0.58
CA ALA A 165 -5.29 -8.01 -0.68
C ALA A 165 -4.50 -9.26 -0.26
N GLY A 166 -5.13 -10.12 0.54
CA GLY A 166 -4.52 -11.38 0.97
C GLY A 166 -4.30 -12.37 -0.18
N PRO A 167 -3.35 -13.32 -0.03
CA PRO A 167 -2.96 -14.25 -1.11
C PRO A 167 -4.14 -15.12 -1.61
N GLU A 168 -5.04 -15.56 -0.74
CA GLU A 168 -6.24 -16.30 -1.14
C GLU A 168 -7.21 -15.47 -1.99
N ARG A 169 -7.36 -14.18 -1.66
CA ARG A 169 -8.22 -13.26 -2.43
C ARG A 169 -7.61 -13.00 -3.80
N MET A 170 -6.29 -12.79 -3.85
CA MET A 170 -5.55 -12.63 -5.10
C MET A 170 -5.70 -13.86 -6.01
N SER A 171 -5.50 -15.07 -5.46
CA SER A 171 -5.66 -16.33 -6.20
C SER A 171 -7.07 -16.48 -6.78
N ARG A 172 -8.12 -16.23 -5.99
CA ARG A 172 -9.50 -16.25 -6.47
C ARG A 172 -9.77 -15.21 -7.55
N ALA A 173 -9.22 -14.01 -7.40
CA ALA A 173 -9.38 -12.93 -8.38
C ALA A 173 -8.74 -13.29 -9.73
N ILE A 174 -7.53 -13.85 -9.71
CA ILE A 174 -6.83 -14.29 -10.93
C ILE A 174 -7.68 -15.31 -11.69
N THR A 175 -8.17 -16.36 -11.01
CA THR A 175 -9.02 -17.38 -11.64
C THR A 175 -10.31 -16.77 -12.21
N ALA A 176 -10.92 -15.82 -11.51
CA ALA A 176 -12.13 -15.15 -12.00
C ALA A 176 -11.85 -14.32 -13.26
N ILE A 177 -10.75 -13.56 -13.28
CA ILE A 177 -10.30 -12.75 -14.42
C ILE A 177 -10.01 -13.64 -15.64
N GLU A 178 -9.32 -14.78 -15.44
CA GLU A 178 -9.04 -15.72 -16.52
C GLU A 178 -10.33 -16.31 -17.14
N ASN A 179 -11.30 -16.64 -16.29
CA ASN A 179 -12.60 -17.14 -16.76
C ASN A 179 -13.38 -16.06 -17.53
N GLU A 180 -13.45 -14.83 -16.99
CA GLU A 180 -14.12 -13.70 -17.65
C GLU A 180 -13.45 -13.38 -18.99
N LEU A 181 -12.12 -13.38 -19.05
CA LEU A 181 -11.36 -13.20 -20.28
C LEU A 181 -11.74 -14.27 -21.31
N GLY A 182 -11.78 -15.55 -20.91
CA GLY A 182 -12.18 -16.65 -21.79
C GLY A 182 -13.59 -16.50 -22.34
N GLU A 183 -14.55 -16.05 -21.52
CA GLU A 183 -15.92 -15.75 -21.98
C GLU A 183 -15.95 -14.55 -22.93
N ARG A 184 -15.23 -13.48 -22.60
CA ARG A 184 -15.20 -12.26 -23.39
C ARG A 184 -14.60 -12.48 -24.78
N LEU A 185 -13.53 -13.28 -24.87
CA LEU A 185 -12.91 -13.64 -26.15
C LEU A 185 -13.89 -14.39 -27.06
N LYS A 186 -14.63 -15.38 -26.53
CA LYS A 186 -15.66 -16.09 -27.31
C LYS A 186 -16.74 -15.16 -27.87
N VAL A 187 -17.16 -14.17 -27.09
CA VAL A 187 -18.14 -13.16 -27.56
C VAL A 187 -17.56 -12.31 -28.69
N LEU A 188 -16.32 -11.84 -28.57
CA LEU A 188 -15.67 -11.02 -29.59
C LEU A 188 -15.41 -11.80 -30.88
N GLU A 189 -14.91 -13.03 -30.78
CA GLU A 189 -14.71 -13.94 -31.91
C GLU A 189 -16.04 -14.29 -32.59
N GLY A 190 -17.10 -14.56 -31.81
CA GLY A 190 -18.45 -14.79 -32.34
C GLY A 190 -19.05 -13.59 -33.06
N GLN A 191 -18.61 -12.37 -32.73
CA GLN A 191 -18.97 -11.12 -33.43
C GLN A 191 -17.99 -10.77 -34.58
N ASN A 192 -17.02 -11.63 -34.87
CA ASN A 192 -15.97 -11.44 -35.87
C ASN A 192 -15.06 -10.21 -35.58
N LYS A 193 -14.92 -9.83 -34.30
CA LYS A 193 -14.07 -8.74 -33.79
C LYS A 193 -12.68 -9.23 -33.40
N LEU A 194 -11.94 -9.71 -34.41
CA LEU A 194 -10.68 -10.43 -34.21
C LEU A 194 -9.54 -9.53 -33.70
N VAL A 195 -9.56 -8.24 -34.03
CA VAL A 195 -8.54 -7.28 -33.59
C VAL A 195 -8.72 -6.98 -32.11
N GLU A 196 -9.95 -6.76 -31.67
CA GLU A 196 -10.30 -6.51 -30.27
C GLU A 196 -10.08 -7.75 -29.40
N ALA A 197 -10.39 -8.95 -29.92
CA ALA A 197 -10.08 -10.20 -29.24
C ALA A 197 -8.56 -10.35 -29.01
N ARG A 198 -7.75 -10.06 -30.04
CA ARG A 198 -6.29 -10.07 -29.93
C ARG A 198 -5.77 -9.01 -28.95
N GLY A 199 -6.36 -7.82 -28.93
CA GLY A 199 -6.05 -6.75 -27.97
C GLY A 199 -6.33 -7.19 -26.52
N CYS A 200 -7.52 -7.75 -26.25
CA CYS A 200 -7.88 -8.26 -24.94
C CYS A 200 -6.96 -9.39 -24.45
N ALA A 201 -6.52 -10.28 -25.34
CA ALA A 201 -5.62 -11.37 -24.99
C ALA A 201 -4.17 -10.92 -24.72
N CYS A 202 -3.74 -9.81 -25.32
CA CYS A 202 -2.39 -9.27 -25.17
C CYS A 202 -2.24 -8.29 -24.00
N ALA A 203 -3.33 -7.77 -23.43
CA ALA A 203 -3.28 -6.99 -22.20
C ALA A 203 -3.00 -7.92 -21.00
N PRO A 204 -1.80 -7.89 -20.38
CA PRO A 204 -1.60 -8.64 -19.16
C PRO A 204 -2.54 -8.09 -18.07
N PRO A 205 -2.99 -8.92 -17.11
CA PRO A 205 -3.68 -8.42 -15.93
C PRO A 205 -2.70 -7.48 -15.20
N THR A 206 -2.84 -6.18 -15.43
CA THR A 206 -2.06 -5.13 -14.78
C THR A 206 -2.67 -4.93 -13.41
N ILE A 207 -2.49 -5.92 -12.53
CA ILE A 207 -2.62 -5.71 -11.10
C ILE A 207 -1.35 -4.94 -10.75
N SER A 208 -1.48 -3.62 -10.60
CA SER A 208 -0.37 -2.76 -10.19
C SER A 208 0.32 -3.40 -8.99
N ARG A 209 1.59 -3.76 -9.16
CA ARG A 209 2.48 -4.06 -8.04
C ARG A 209 2.70 -2.81 -7.22
#